data_AF-A0A1V5BVI1-F1
#
_entry.id   AF-A0A1V5BVI1-F1
#
_cell.length_a   1.000
_cell.length_b   1.000
_cell.length_c   1.000
_cell.angle_alpha   90.00
_cell.angle_beta   90.00
_cell.angle_gamma   90.00
#
_symmetry.space_group_name_H-M   'P 1'
#
loop_
_entity.id
_entity.type
_entity.pdbx_description
1 polymer ?
#
loop_
_entity_poly.entity_id
_entity_poly.type
_entity_poly.pdbx_seq_one_letter_code
_entity_poly.pdbx_strand_id
1 'polypeptide(L)' 'MDLPNIPPKYKHLIMIAASAAVGCHLCTETFIKLAHRAGVTKEEIAETIPATRFAIASTAFATAIEGMECLVEKTRT' A
#
# COMPACT_ATOMS: atom_id res chain seq x y z
N MET A 1 5.09 -20.74 7.03
CA MET A 1 4.66 -20.63 5.61
C MET A 1 5.92 -20.64 4.78
N ASP A 2 6.29 -21.81 4.26
CA ASP A 2 7.52 -21.97 3.50
C ASP A 2 7.25 -21.61 2.04
N LEU A 3 7.52 -20.35 1.71
CA LEU A 3 7.56 -19.83 0.35
C LEU A 3 9.03 -19.93 -0.13
N PRO A 4 9.42 -20.98 -0.87
CA PRO A 4 10.84 -21.26 -1.15
C PRO A 4 11.47 -20.26 -2.12
N ASN A 5 10.66 -19.69 -3.02
CA ASN A 5 11.15 -18.81 -4.09
C ASN A 5 11.13 -17.32 -3.72
N ILE A 6 10.58 -16.96 -2.55
CA ILE A 6 10.50 -15.57 -2.11
C ILE A 6 11.54 -15.37 -1.02
N PRO A 7 12.57 -14.52 -1.22
CA PRO A 7 13.50 -14.14 -0.17
C PRO A 7 12.79 -13.68 1.11
N PRO A 8 13.28 -14.05 2.32
CA PRO A 8 12.63 -13.74 3.59
C PRO A 8 12.25 -12.26 3.76
N LYS A 9 13.13 -11.35 3.32
CA LYS A 9 12.92 -9.91 3.32
C LYS A 9 11.63 -9.50 2.60
N TYR A 10 11.41 -10.03 1.39
CA TYR A 10 10.23 -9.67 0.59
C TYR A 10 8.94 -10.19 1.20
N LYS A 11 8.97 -11.32 1.91
CA LYS A 11 7.78 -11.80 2.64
C LYS A 11 7.31 -10.75 3.65
N HIS A 12 8.25 -10.16 4.40
CA HIS A 12 7.92 -9.11 5.37
C HIS A 12 7.34 -7.86 4.69
N LEU A 13 7.95 -7.39 3.60
CA LEU A 13 7.47 -6.23 2.86
C LEU A 13 6.07 -6.47 2.26
N ILE A 14 5.81 -7.68 1.74
CA ILE A 14 4.48 -8.07 1.23
C ILE A 14 3.43 -8.05 2.34
N MET A 15 3.75 -8.55 3.55
CA MET A 15 2.81 -8.52 4.68
C MET A 15 2.50 -7.09 5.12
N ILE A 16 3.52 -6.22 5.18
CA ILE A 16 3.35 -4.80 5.46
C ILE A 16 2.44 -4.16 4.41
N ALA A 17 2.73 -4.35 3.11
CA ALA A 17 1.94 -3.82 2.02
C ALA A 17 0.48 -4.28 2.07
N ALA A 18 0.23 -5.58 2.30
CA ALA A 18 -1.12 -6.12 2.42
C ALA A 18 -1.90 -5.49 3.59
N SER A 19 -1.26 -5.35 4.76
CA SER A 19 -1.90 -4.71 5.92
C SER A 19 -2.17 -3.21 5.71
N ALA A 20 -1.25 -2.49 5.06
CA ALA A 20 -1.38 -1.08 4.75
C ALA A 20 -2.42 -0.81 3.65
N ALA A 21 -2.57 -1.72 2.69
CA ALA A 21 -3.57 -1.64 1.63
C ALA A 21 -5.00 -1.72 2.19
N VAL A 22 -5.23 -2.63 3.14
CA VAL A 22 -6.52 -2.80 3.81
C VAL A 22 -6.77 -1.73 4.90
N GLY A 23 -5.72 -1.05 5.36
CA GLY A 23 -5.82 -0.02 6.39
C GLY A 23 -5.89 -0.56 7.83
N CYS A 24 -5.44 -1.79 8.08
CA CYS A 24 -5.38 -2.35 9.43
C CYS A 24 -4.17 -1.81 10.20
N HIS A 25 -4.39 -0.85 11.11
CA HIS A 25 -3.31 -0.24 11.89
C HIS A 25 -2.52 -1.26 12.72
N LEU A 26 -3.21 -2.10 13.51
CA LEU A 26 -2.58 -3.09 14.38
C LEU A 26 -1.76 -4.12 13.58
N CYS A 27 -2.29 -4.58 12.45
CA CYS A 27 -1.61 -5.51 11.56
C CYS A 27 -0.33 -4.87 10.99
N THR A 28 -0.44 -3.63 10.52
CA THR A 28 0.69 -2.89 9.93
C THR A 28 1.80 -2.71 10.94
N GLU A 29 1.47 -2.25 12.15
CA GLU A 29 2.45 -2.09 13.23
C GLU A 29 3.10 -3.42 13.62
N THR A 30 2.31 -4.49 13.69
CA THR A 30 2.80 -5.83 13.99
C THR A 30 3.81 -6.28 12.93
N PHE A 31 3.47 -6.20 11.64
CA PHE A 31 4.37 -6.63 10.57
C PHE A 31 5.61 -5.75 10.44
N ILE A 32 5.53 -4.46 10.73
CA ILE A 32 6.70 -3.56 10.82
C ILE A 32 7.66 -4.04 11.91
N LYS A 33 7.16 -4.36 13.11
CA LYS A 33 7.99 -4.85 14.22
C LYS A 33 8.65 -6.19 13.87
N LEU A 34 7.92 -7.11 13.23
CA LEU A 34 8.49 -8.38 12.76
C LEU A 34 9.55 -8.17 11.68
N ALA A 35 9.30 -7.32 10.69
CA ALA A 35 10.24 -7.01 9.62
C ALA A 35 11.55 -6.42 10.17
N HIS A 36 11.44 -5.46 11.09
CA HIS A 36 12.60 -4.83 11.69
C HIS A 36 13.45 -5.83 12.49
N ARG A 37 12.80 -6.73 13.25
CA ARG A 37 13.49 -7.83 13.96
C ARG A 37 14.15 -8.83 13.01
N ALA A 38 13.60 -9.00 11.81
CA ALA A 38 14.15 -9.87 10.77
C ALA A 38 15.28 -9.21 9.95
N GLY A 39 15.70 -7.99 10.31
CA GLY A 39 16.82 -7.29 9.66
C GLY A 39 16.42 -6.51 8.40
N VAL A 40 15.13 -6.30 8.15
CA VAL A 40 14.68 -5.39 7.10
C VAL A 40 15.02 -3.95 7.52
N THR A 41 15.58 -3.18 6.58
CA THR A 41 16.02 -1.81 6.86
C THR A 41 14.84 -0.87 7.08
N LYS A 42 15.07 0.23 7.78
CA LYS A 42 14.01 1.21 8.05
C LYS A 42 13.58 1.89 6.74
N GLU A 43 14.52 2.08 5.83
CA GLU A 43 14.36 2.67 4.51
C GLU A 43 13.42 1.80 3.67
N GLU A 44 13.65 0.49 3.59
CA GLU A 44 12.77 -0.44 2.86
C GLU A 44 11.35 -0.48 3.43
N ILE A 45 11.21 -0.46 4.77
CA ILE A 45 9.90 -0.41 5.42
C ILE A 45 9.20 0.93 5.10
N ALA A 46 9.93 2.04 5.19
CA ALA A 46 9.42 3.38 4.94
C ALA A 46 8.98 3.57 3.49
N GLU A 47 9.71 3.02 2.51
CA GLU A 47 9.37 3.07 1.09
C GLU A 47 8.14 2.20 0.74
N THR A 48 7.93 1.11 1.48
CA THR A 48 6.81 0.18 1.24
C THR A 48 5.45 0.83 1.45
N ILE A 49 5.31 1.71 2.45
CA ILE A 49 4.03 2.38 2.77
C ILE A 49 3.54 3.30 1.63
N PRO A 50 4.30 4.31 1.17
CA PRO A 50 3.87 5.17 0.06
C PRO A 50 3.74 4.39 -1.25
N ALA A 51 4.61 3.41 -1.51
CA ALA A 51 4.47 2.53 -2.69
C ALA A 51 3.12 1.77 -2.67
N THR A 52 2.72 1.26 -1.52
CA THR A 52 1.41 0.61 -1.33
C THR A 52 0.26 1.59 -1.59
N ARG A 53 0.34 2.81 -1.03
CA ARG A 53 -0.72 3.83 -1.24
C ARG A 53 -0.81 4.24 -2.69
N PHE A 54 0.31 4.39 -3.39
CA PHE A 54 0.33 4.68 -4.81
C PHE A 54 -0.34 3.55 -5.62
N ALA A 55 -0.03 2.29 -5.33
CA ALA A 55 -0.62 1.15 -6.02
C ALA A 55 -2.16 1.11 -5.90
N ILE A 56 -2.70 1.38 -4.71
CA ILE A 56 -4.16 1.37 -4.48
C ILE A 56 -4.86 2.68 -4.87
N ALA A 57 -4.15 3.80 -4.97
CA ALA A 57 -4.72 5.10 -5.36
C ALA A 57 -5.14 5.15 -6.84
N SER A 58 -4.71 4.18 -7.65
CA SER A 58 -5.09 4.05 -9.07
C SER A 58 -6.61 4.11 -9.29
N THR A 59 -7.40 3.56 -8.38
CA THR A 59 -8.87 3.60 -8.46
C THR A 59 -9.44 4.99 -8.20
N ALA A 60 -8.83 5.77 -7.31
CA ALA A 60 -9.24 7.14 -7.04
C ALA A 60 -8.98 8.07 -8.25
N PHE A 61 -7.89 7.85 -8.98
CA PHE A 61 -7.63 8.58 -10.22
C PHE A 61 -8.57 8.16 -11.35
N ALA A 62 -8.93 6.88 -11.45
CA ALA A 62 -9.86 6.40 -12.46
C ALA A 62 -11.26 7.04 -12.32
N THR A 63 -11.80 7.12 -11.10
CA THR A 63 -13.12 7.74 -10.84
C THR A 63 -13.07 9.27 -10.78
N ALA A 64 -11.89 9.87 -10.63
CA ALA A 64 -11.74 11.32 -10.62
C ALA A 64 -12.21 11.96 -11.93
N ILE A 65 -11.99 11.31 -13.08
CA ILE A 65 -12.42 11.83 -14.38
C ILE A 65 -13.93 12.01 -14.42
N GLU A 66 -14.70 10.98 -14.06
CA GLU A 66 -16.17 11.01 -14.00
C GLU A 66 -16.67 12.13 -13.06
N GLY A 67 -16.02 12.27 -11.90
CA GLY A 67 -16.33 13.35 -10.95
C GLY A 67 -16.07 14.74 -11.53
N MET A 68 -14.99 14.91 -12.28
CA MET A 68 -14.64 16.18 -12.93
C MET A 68 -15.56 16.50 -14.11
N GLU A 69 -15.98 15.51 -14.88
CA GLU A 69 -16.94 15.66 -15.98
C GLU A 69 -18.29 16.20 -15.47
N CYS A 70 -18.78 15.70 -14.33
CA CYS A 70 -19.99 16.19 -13.67
C CYS A 70 -19.95 17.71 -13.37
N LEU A 71 -18.79 18.24 -12.98
CA LEU A 71 -18.62 19.68 -12.73
C LEU A 71 -18.68 20.50 -14.03
N VAL A 72 -18.10 19.98 -15.12
CA VAL A 72 -18.09 20.66 -16.42
C VAL A 72 -19.47 20.64 -17.07
N GLU A 73 -20.22 19.54 -16.98
CA GLU A 73 -21.57 19.44 -17.55
C GLU A 73 -22.60 20.32 -16.84
N LYS A 74 -22.57 20.42 -15.51
CA LYS A 74 -23.42 21.35 -14.75
C LYS A 74 -23.17 22.83 -15.06
N THR A 75 -22.05 23.15 -15.71
CA THR A 75 -21.72 24.52 -16.13
C THR A 75 -22.32 24.86 -17.52
N ARG A 76 -22.91 23.89 -18.22
CA ARG A 76 -23.50 24.06 -19.58
C ARG A 76 -25.03 24.20 -19.61
N THR A 77 -25.71 24.21 -18.46
CA THR A 77 -27.16 24.47 -18.32
C THR A 77 -27.40 25.71 -17.49
#